data_AF-A0A060NQV6-F1
#
_entry.id   AF-A0A060NQV6-F1
#
_cell.length_a   1.000
_cell.length_b   1.000
_cell.length_c   1.000
_cell.angle_alpha   90.00
_cell.angle_beta   90.00
_cell.angle_gamma   90.00
#
_symmetry.space_group_name_H-M   'P 1'
#
loop_
_entity.id
_entity.type
_entity.pdbx_description
1 polymer ?
#
loop_
_entity_poly.entity_id
_entity_poly.type
_entity_poly.pdbx_seq_one_letter_code
_entity_poly.pdbx_strand_id
1 'polypeptide(L)'
;MTIKELAYSAQQHLQASTGGSFKRAHVYELLAASFGFNSHAAFGVDTVLTELRQNDRRVVPQSALIKRRCIELGFQPDTVILASSALESFLAERQIGVASISSLVSRLRVESSSQDEELEYDEDELFDPTDEAFGPILLDGLAAAASKGNALAHYALALIHAPDDEDDPDAGSSYWYSQGQQGRVLTGVEKEWAEAHEARLAQAEKYSRHLREASRLGNQDALLDLADRFDDPSFFEQSRHGVDADPAAIAAIAERMGRTSDAKHWLTLAAERGDTDAMLQLIEEHDQGDLQRCWTWVYLSQLVGTDLTRDAHYAINEDGSDYDDDVGGPAYVAGRDGVDLEPLAPAQDAAARLAAQKLFDQIE
;
A
#
# COMPACT_ATOMS: atom_id res chain seq x y z
N MET A 1 23.66 3.53 4.56
CA MET A 1 24.41 4.48 3.72
C MET A 1 23.41 5.47 3.11
N THR A 2 23.65 6.77 3.11
CA THR A 2 22.77 7.77 2.47
C THR A 2 23.09 7.96 0.98
N ILE A 3 22.24 8.66 0.22
CA ILE A 3 22.53 8.95 -1.21
C ILE A 3 23.79 9.83 -1.35
N LYS A 4 24.01 10.75 -0.40
CA LYS A 4 25.21 11.60 -0.36
C LYS A 4 26.47 10.79 -0.12
N GLU A 5 26.41 9.80 0.76
CA GLU A 5 27.52 8.87 1.04
C GLU A 5 27.79 7.94 -0.13
N LEU A 6 26.74 7.40 -0.77
CA LEU A 6 26.88 6.60 -1.99
C LEU A 6 27.58 7.40 -3.08
N ALA A 7 27.12 8.62 -3.36
CA ALA A 7 27.75 9.50 -4.34
C ALA A 7 29.19 9.87 -3.94
N TYR A 8 29.53 9.84 -2.64
CA TYR A 8 30.89 10.08 -2.14
C TYR A 8 31.79 8.90 -2.42
N SER A 9 31.34 7.71 -2.06
CA SER A 9 32.07 6.48 -2.31
C SER A 9 32.25 6.24 -3.82
N ALA A 10 31.21 6.47 -4.63
CA ALA A 10 31.29 6.38 -6.09
C ALA A 10 32.30 7.38 -6.68
N GLN A 11 32.31 8.63 -6.19
CA GLN A 11 33.29 9.64 -6.63
C GLN A 11 34.73 9.18 -6.34
N GLN A 12 34.99 8.70 -5.12
CA GLN A 12 36.32 8.23 -4.73
C GLN A 12 36.74 7.01 -5.55
N HIS A 13 35.84 6.06 -5.76
CA HIS A 13 36.08 4.88 -6.57
C HIS A 13 36.43 5.24 -8.03
N LEU A 14 35.66 6.14 -8.64
CA LEU A 14 35.93 6.63 -10.00
C LEU A 14 37.27 7.35 -10.10
N GLN A 15 37.62 8.19 -9.12
CA GLN A 15 38.91 8.91 -9.11
C GLN A 15 40.08 7.93 -8.96
N ALA A 16 39.96 6.92 -8.09
CA ALA A 16 40.98 5.90 -7.91
C ALA A 16 41.19 5.03 -9.16
N SER A 17 40.10 4.64 -9.84
CA SER A 17 40.15 3.75 -11.01
C SER A 17 40.60 4.45 -12.31
N THR A 18 40.40 5.76 -12.41
CA THR A 18 40.68 6.52 -13.65
C THR A 18 41.88 7.46 -13.55
N GLY A 19 42.33 7.80 -12.33
CA GLY A 19 43.31 8.86 -12.10
C GLY A 19 42.81 10.28 -12.43
N GLY A 20 41.54 10.43 -12.83
CA GLY A 20 40.93 11.70 -13.22
C GLY A 20 40.12 12.35 -12.10
N SER A 21 39.85 13.66 -12.21
CA SER A 21 39.02 14.39 -11.24
C SER A 21 37.54 14.37 -11.65
N PHE A 22 36.69 13.89 -10.75
CA PHE A 22 35.23 13.88 -10.91
C PHE A 22 34.60 14.89 -9.96
N LYS A 23 33.65 15.71 -10.44
CA LYS A 23 32.80 16.55 -9.58
C LYS A 23 31.64 15.74 -9.03
N ARG A 24 31.14 16.08 -7.83
CA ARG A 24 29.99 15.38 -7.23
C ARG A 24 28.73 15.43 -8.11
N ALA A 25 28.44 16.58 -8.71
CA ALA A 25 27.32 16.73 -9.63
C ALA A 25 27.41 15.77 -10.84
N HIS A 26 28.62 15.53 -11.36
CA HIS A 26 28.82 14.57 -12.45
C HIS A 26 28.51 13.14 -11.99
N VAL A 27 28.85 12.78 -10.75
CA VAL A 27 28.54 11.44 -10.22
C VAL A 27 27.03 11.20 -10.15
N TYR A 28 26.24 12.19 -9.73
CA TYR A 28 24.77 12.06 -9.75
C TYR A 28 24.22 11.84 -11.16
N GLU A 29 24.77 12.54 -12.16
CA GLU A 29 24.41 12.36 -13.57
C GLU A 29 24.80 10.97 -14.10
N LEU A 30 25.96 10.45 -13.69
CA LEU A 30 26.40 9.11 -14.08
C LEU A 30 25.57 8.01 -13.40
N LEU A 31 25.22 8.17 -12.12
CA LEU A 31 24.30 7.26 -11.42
C LEU A 31 22.94 7.19 -12.13
N ALA A 32 22.39 8.34 -12.55
CA ALA A 32 21.16 8.38 -13.32
C ALA A 32 21.30 7.67 -14.69
N ALA A 33 22.40 7.95 -15.42
CA ALA A 33 22.68 7.35 -16.71
C ALA A 33 22.86 5.82 -16.64
N SER A 34 23.43 5.30 -15.54
CA SER A 34 23.55 3.86 -15.29
C SER A 34 22.21 3.14 -15.39
N PHE A 35 21.11 3.80 -15.03
CA PHE A 35 19.78 3.19 -15.00
C PHE A 35 18.85 3.66 -16.12
N GLY A 36 19.39 4.26 -17.19
CA GLY A 36 18.59 4.62 -18.36
C GLY A 36 18.11 6.07 -18.42
N PHE A 37 18.45 6.91 -17.44
CA PHE A 37 17.93 8.28 -17.37
C PHE A 37 18.87 9.27 -18.07
N ASN A 38 18.27 10.23 -18.78
CA ASN A 38 19.02 11.26 -19.52
C ASN A 38 19.60 12.36 -18.60
N SER A 39 19.10 12.48 -17.37
CA SER A 39 19.62 13.42 -16.37
C SER A 39 19.28 12.97 -14.95
N HIS A 40 20.02 13.50 -13.97
CA HIS A 40 19.68 13.28 -12.56
C HIS A 40 18.32 13.90 -12.17
N ALA A 41 17.93 14.98 -12.84
CA ALA A 41 16.61 15.56 -12.62
C ALA A 41 15.48 14.64 -13.09
N ALA A 42 15.63 14.02 -14.27
CA ALA A 42 14.66 13.05 -14.81
C ALA A 42 14.59 11.79 -13.95
N PHE A 43 15.73 11.34 -13.41
CA PHE A 43 15.79 10.24 -12.45
C PHE A 43 14.93 10.53 -11.20
N GLY A 44 15.09 11.72 -10.59
CA GLY A 44 14.40 12.06 -9.35
C GLY A 44 12.91 12.43 -9.49
N VAL A 45 12.27 12.18 -10.64
CA VAL A 45 10.83 12.45 -10.83
C VAL A 45 9.97 11.37 -10.16
N ASP A 46 10.24 10.10 -10.47
CA ASP A 46 9.44 8.95 -9.99
C ASP A 46 10.34 7.74 -9.65
N THR A 47 11.65 7.94 -9.46
CA THR A 47 12.59 6.85 -9.23
C THR A 47 13.54 7.19 -8.09
N VAL A 48 13.78 6.19 -7.25
CA VAL A 48 14.69 6.27 -6.11
C VAL A 48 15.74 5.16 -6.19
N LEU A 49 16.91 5.42 -5.59
CA LEU A 49 17.93 4.40 -5.43
C LEU A 49 17.55 3.48 -4.27
N THR A 50 17.87 2.21 -4.41
CA THR A 50 17.67 1.22 -3.35
C THR A 50 18.82 0.22 -3.32
N GLU A 51 19.00 -0.42 -2.18
CA GLU A 51 19.81 -1.63 -2.06
C GLU A 51 18.93 -2.81 -2.50
N LEU A 52 19.45 -3.65 -3.40
CA LEU A 52 18.75 -4.81 -3.95
C LEU A 52 18.77 -5.96 -2.94
N ARG A 53 17.60 -6.54 -2.66
CA ARG A 53 17.44 -7.77 -1.88
C ARG A 53 17.68 -9.01 -2.76
N GLN A 54 17.80 -10.18 -2.14
CA GLN A 54 18.14 -11.44 -2.83
C GLN A 54 17.20 -11.79 -3.99
N ASN A 55 15.93 -11.38 -3.90
CA ASN A 55 14.89 -11.67 -4.89
C ASN A 55 14.52 -10.47 -5.79
N ASP A 56 15.19 -9.31 -5.63
CA ASP A 56 14.86 -8.14 -6.46
C ASP A 56 15.34 -8.32 -7.91
N ARG A 57 14.50 -7.88 -8.85
CA ARG A 57 14.84 -7.88 -10.27
C ARG A 57 16.00 -6.91 -10.52
N ARG A 58 17.18 -7.46 -10.83
CA ARG A 58 18.38 -6.66 -11.09
C ARG A 58 18.26 -5.89 -12.40
N VAL A 59 18.22 -4.56 -12.30
CA VAL A 59 18.45 -3.68 -13.45
C VAL A 59 19.96 -3.55 -13.64
N VAL A 60 20.48 -4.16 -14.70
CA VAL A 60 21.91 -4.11 -15.02
C VAL A 60 22.29 -2.69 -15.45
N PRO A 61 23.31 -2.06 -14.84
CA PRO A 61 23.80 -0.77 -15.28
C PRO A 61 24.16 -0.75 -16.77
N GLN A 62 23.81 0.33 -17.47
CA GLN A 62 23.94 0.42 -18.93
C GLN A 62 25.25 1.09 -19.35
N SER A 63 26.31 0.31 -19.53
CA SER A 63 27.65 0.75 -19.99
C SER A 63 27.61 1.81 -21.10
N ALA A 64 26.78 1.59 -22.13
CA ALA A 64 26.68 2.49 -23.27
C ALA A 64 26.18 3.89 -22.88
N LEU A 65 25.22 3.97 -21.96
CA LEU A 65 24.67 5.25 -21.49
C LEU A 65 25.61 5.96 -20.53
N ILE A 66 26.30 5.21 -19.65
CA ILE A 66 27.34 5.77 -18.80
C ILE A 66 28.43 6.40 -19.65
N LYS A 67 28.91 5.68 -20.67
CA LYS A 67 29.95 6.19 -21.60
C LYS A 67 29.49 7.45 -22.32
N ARG A 68 28.28 7.43 -22.87
CA ARG A 68 27.68 8.60 -23.53
C ARG A 68 27.63 9.80 -22.58
N ARG A 69 27.17 9.61 -21.33
CA ARG A 69 27.06 10.70 -20.35
C ARG A 69 28.42 11.24 -19.94
N CYS A 70 29.43 10.38 -19.79
CA CYS A 70 30.82 10.82 -19.56
C CYS A 70 31.33 11.73 -20.70
N ILE A 71 31.05 11.39 -21.96
CA ILE A 71 31.44 12.22 -23.12
C ILE A 71 30.73 13.58 -23.09
N GLU A 72 29.42 13.58 -22.81
CA GLU A 72 28.63 14.82 -22.69
C GLU A 72 29.12 15.73 -21.55
N LEU A 73 29.67 15.16 -20.48
CA LEU A 73 30.28 15.88 -19.36
C LEU A 73 31.74 16.31 -19.62
N GLY A 74 32.30 16.02 -20.80
CA GLY A 74 33.61 16.49 -21.25
C GLY A 74 34.80 15.61 -20.83
N PHE A 75 34.57 14.35 -20.43
CA PHE A 75 35.66 13.43 -20.09
C PHE A 75 36.36 12.87 -21.34
N GLN A 76 37.66 12.61 -21.22
CA GLN A 76 38.47 12.07 -22.32
C GLN A 76 38.15 10.59 -22.59
N PRO A 77 38.34 10.09 -23.84
CA PRO A 77 37.96 8.72 -24.22
C PRO A 77 38.53 7.62 -23.31
N ASP A 78 39.80 7.74 -22.90
CA ASP A 78 40.45 6.76 -22.01
C ASP A 78 39.79 6.72 -20.62
N THR A 79 39.43 7.90 -20.09
CA THR A 79 38.69 8.04 -18.83
C THR A 79 37.27 7.48 -18.94
N VAL A 80 36.60 7.67 -20.08
CA VAL A 80 35.22 7.23 -20.32
C VAL A 80 35.10 5.70 -20.21
N ILE A 81 36.03 4.95 -20.80
CA ILE A 81 36.01 3.48 -20.77
C ILE A 81 36.23 2.96 -19.35
N LEU A 82 37.25 3.49 -18.66
CA LEU A 82 37.58 3.10 -17.28
C LEU A 82 36.47 3.49 -16.30
N ALA A 83 35.91 4.70 -16.42
CA ALA A 83 34.84 5.19 -15.56
C ALA A 83 33.57 4.34 -15.68
N SER A 84 33.23 3.92 -16.90
CA SER A 84 32.07 3.05 -17.13
C SER A 84 32.24 1.72 -16.41
N SER A 85 33.34 1.01 -16.65
CA SER A 85 33.61 -0.30 -16.02
C SER A 85 33.67 -0.19 -14.48
N ALA A 86 34.34 0.85 -13.97
CA ALA A 86 34.45 1.09 -12.54
C ALA A 86 33.09 1.36 -11.88
N LEU A 87 32.22 2.16 -12.53
CA LEU A 87 30.89 2.43 -11.98
C LEU A 87 29.99 1.20 -12.01
N GLU A 88 30.07 0.38 -13.06
CA GLU A 88 29.34 -0.89 -13.16
C GLU A 88 29.72 -1.85 -12.03
N SER A 89 31.03 -2.06 -11.82
CA SER A 89 31.53 -2.89 -10.71
C SER A 89 31.13 -2.34 -9.35
N PHE A 90 31.26 -1.02 -9.16
CA PHE A 90 30.90 -0.37 -7.90
C PHE A 90 29.42 -0.58 -7.53
N LEU A 91 28.50 -0.41 -8.49
CA LEU A 91 27.07 -0.61 -8.27
C LEU A 91 26.74 -2.08 -8.00
N ALA A 92 27.38 -3.00 -8.73
CA ALA A 92 27.17 -4.44 -8.56
C ALA A 92 27.68 -4.96 -7.19
N GLU A 93 28.88 -4.55 -6.77
CA GLU A 93 29.47 -4.93 -5.47
C GLU A 93 28.62 -4.46 -4.29
N ARG A 94 28.01 -3.28 -4.43
CA ARG A 94 27.15 -2.66 -3.40
C ARG A 94 25.68 -3.03 -3.54
N GLN A 95 25.32 -3.90 -4.50
CA GLN A 95 23.94 -4.28 -4.82
C GLN A 95 23.01 -3.06 -5.00
N ILE A 96 23.47 -2.00 -5.65
CA ILE A 96 22.66 -0.79 -5.84
C ILE A 96 21.78 -0.94 -7.08
N GLY A 97 20.48 -0.69 -6.90
CA GLY A 97 19.48 -0.67 -7.94
C GLY A 97 18.59 0.56 -7.89
N VAL A 98 17.47 0.47 -8.60
CA VAL A 98 16.45 1.52 -8.68
C VAL A 98 15.06 0.93 -8.51
N ALA A 99 14.17 1.69 -7.91
CA ALA A 99 12.76 1.37 -7.81
C ALA A 99 11.92 2.56 -8.29
N SER A 100 10.87 2.26 -9.05
CA SER A 100 9.79 3.23 -9.32
C SER A 100 9.02 3.45 -8.01
N ILE A 101 8.71 4.71 -7.68
CA ILE A 101 7.98 5.00 -6.44
C ILE A 101 6.57 4.40 -6.51
N SER A 102 5.91 4.47 -7.67
CA SER A 102 4.63 3.80 -7.92
C SER A 102 4.68 2.29 -7.68
N SER A 103 5.66 1.59 -8.24
CA SER A 103 5.80 0.14 -8.03
C SER A 103 6.15 -0.23 -6.59
N LEU A 104 6.89 0.64 -5.89
CA LEU A 104 7.17 0.47 -4.46
C LEU A 104 5.88 0.58 -3.65
N VAL A 105 5.04 1.60 -3.91
CA VAL A 105 3.73 1.75 -3.26
C VAL A 105 2.87 0.51 -3.48
N SER A 106 2.74 0.02 -4.72
CA SER A 106 1.96 -1.19 -5.01
C SER A 106 2.46 -2.40 -4.22
N ARG A 107 3.78 -2.57 -4.07
CA ARG A 107 4.36 -3.65 -3.26
C ARG A 107 4.04 -3.50 -1.77
N LEU A 108 4.25 -2.31 -1.22
CA LEU A 108 4.01 -2.03 0.20
C LEU A 108 2.54 -2.26 0.58
N ARG A 109 1.60 -1.96 -0.32
CA ARG A 109 0.18 -2.23 -0.09
C ARG A 109 -0.15 -3.73 -0.10
N VAL A 110 0.41 -4.49 -1.03
CA VAL A 110 0.20 -5.95 -1.08
C VAL A 110 0.80 -6.63 0.15
N GLU A 111 2.01 -6.24 0.55
CA GLU A 111 2.68 -6.77 1.75
C GLU A 111 1.84 -6.51 3.01
N SER A 112 1.17 -5.36 3.11
CA SER A 112 0.23 -5.05 4.19
C SER A 112 -1.05 -5.88 4.15
N SER A 113 -1.57 -6.24 2.97
CA SER A 113 -2.80 -7.06 2.84
C SER A 113 -2.55 -8.57 2.98
N SER A 114 -1.34 -9.04 2.68
CA SER A 114 -0.98 -10.47 2.81
C SER A 114 -0.72 -10.93 4.25
N GLN A 115 -0.76 -10.02 5.21
CA GLN A 115 -0.69 -10.34 6.64
C GLN A 115 -2.03 -10.89 7.18
N ASP A 116 -3.13 -10.77 6.43
CA ASP A 116 -4.46 -11.26 6.81
C ASP A 116 -4.71 -12.75 6.50
N GLU A 117 -3.84 -13.41 5.71
CA GLU A 117 -3.90 -14.86 5.51
C GLU A 117 -3.04 -15.55 6.58
N GLU A 118 -3.69 -16.13 7.61
CA GLU A 118 -3.07 -16.96 8.66
C GLU A 118 -2.15 -18.03 8.04
N LEU A 119 -0.87 -17.72 7.90
CA LEU A 119 0.17 -18.70 7.67
C LEU A 119 0.59 -19.26 9.05
N GLU A 120 0.50 -20.58 9.21
CA GLU A 120 1.02 -21.30 10.38
C GLU A 120 2.41 -20.76 10.75
N TYR A 121 2.49 -20.16 11.94
CA TYR A 121 3.67 -19.56 12.52
C TYR A 121 4.90 -20.50 12.45
N ASP A 122 5.88 -20.19 11.60
CA ASP A 122 7.27 -20.53 11.88
C ASP A 122 7.77 -19.45 12.86
N GLU A 123 7.89 -19.81 14.15
CA GLU A 123 8.28 -18.94 15.29
C GLU A 123 9.66 -18.24 15.15
N ASP A 124 10.34 -18.33 14.00
CA ASP A 124 11.70 -17.83 13.78
C ASP A 124 11.80 -16.55 12.92
N GLU A 125 10.70 -16.01 12.37
CA GLU A 125 10.70 -14.73 11.63
C GLU A 125 9.83 -13.66 12.29
N LEU A 126 10.17 -13.29 13.53
CA LEU A 126 9.71 -12.04 14.13
C LEU A 126 10.33 -10.85 13.35
N PHE A 127 9.71 -10.48 12.23
CA PHE A 127 10.13 -9.35 11.42
C PHE A 127 9.62 -8.06 12.06
N ASP A 128 10.43 -7.47 12.94
CA ASP A 128 10.22 -6.12 13.46
C ASP A 128 10.41 -5.10 12.31
N PRO A 129 9.37 -4.40 11.83
CA PRO A 129 9.51 -3.40 10.78
C PRO A 129 9.97 -2.08 11.41
N THR A 130 11.11 -2.12 12.07
CA THR A 130 11.87 -0.90 12.35
C THR A 130 12.45 -0.34 11.05
N ASP A 131 12.92 0.91 11.10
CA ASP A 131 13.72 1.57 10.05
C ASP A 131 14.91 0.70 9.53
N GLU A 132 15.23 -0.44 10.17
CA GLU A 132 16.22 -1.43 9.72
C GLU A 132 15.78 -2.28 8.52
N ALA A 133 14.47 -2.44 8.27
CA ALA A 133 13.96 -3.18 7.12
C ALA A 133 14.27 -2.48 5.79
N PHE A 134 14.18 -1.14 5.75
CA PHE A 134 14.38 -0.35 4.54
C PHE A 134 15.73 0.39 4.58
N GLY A 135 16.59 0.09 3.61
CA GLY A 135 17.94 0.65 3.56
C GLY A 135 17.95 2.20 3.55
N PRO A 136 18.88 2.87 4.25
CA PRO A 136 18.90 4.34 4.36
C PRO A 136 19.01 5.09 3.03
N ILE A 137 19.47 4.44 1.95
CA ILE A 137 19.49 5.01 0.60
C ILE A 137 18.07 5.26 0.09
N LEU A 138 17.17 4.30 0.31
CA LEU A 138 15.79 4.37 -0.12
C LEU A 138 15.06 5.48 0.62
N LEU A 139 15.18 5.51 1.96
CA LEU A 139 14.56 6.53 2.81
C LEU A 139 15.04 7.94 2.46
N ASP A 140 16.34 8.15 2.25
CA ASP A 140 16.90 9.45 1.84
C ASP A 140 16.39 9.85 0.43
N GLY A 141 16.23 8.88 -0.48
CA GLY A 141 15.67 9.09 -1.81
C GLY A 141 14.20 9.50 -1.79
N LEU A 142 13.38 8.80 -1.02
CA LEU A 142 11.97 9.12 -0.83
C LEU A 142 11.81 10.47 -0.13
N ALA A 143 12.58 10.75 0.92
CA ALA A 143 12.55 12.04 1.61
C ALA A 143 12.94 13.20 0.68
N ALA A 144 13.94 13.00 -0.17
CA ALA A 144 14.32 13.99 -1.18
C ALA A 144 13.21 14.21 -2.24
N ALA A 145 12.54 13.16 -2.70
CA ALA A 145 11.41 13.27 -3.63
C ALA A 145 10.20 13.96 -2.97
N ALA A 146 9.86 13.57 -1.74
CA ALA A 146 8.81 14.17 -0.92
C ALA A 146 9.06 15.68 -0.72
N SER A 147 10.29 16.08 -0.37
CA SER A 147 10.66 17.50 -0.21
C SER A 147 10.45 18.36 -1.47
N LYS A 148 10.33 17.74 -2.65
CA LYS A 148 10.04 18.40 -3.93
C LYS A 148 8.55 18.38 -4.31
N GLY A 149 7.68 17.92 -3.41
CA GLY A 149 6.24 17.85 -3.61
C GLY A 149 5.76 16.60 -4.35
N ASN A 150 6.52 15.49 -4.33
CA ASN A 150 6.04 14.23 -4.89
C ASN A 150 5.06 13.55 -3.92
N ALA A 151 3.79 13.46 -4.33
CA ALA A 151 2.71 12.89 -3.52
C ALA A 151 2.91 11.38 -3.24
N LEU A 152 3.37 10.61 -4.24
CA LEU A 152 3.65 9.18 -4.08
C LEU A 152 4.83 8.93 -3.14
N ALA A 153 5.83 9.81 -3.12
CA ALA A 153 6.95 9.68 -2.19
C ALA A 153 6.50 9.92 -0.74
N HIS A 154 5.62 10.90 -0.52
CA HIS A 154 4.97 11.07 0.77
C HIS A 154 4.16 9.84 1.15
N TYR A 155 3.39 9.28 0.20
CA TYR A 155 2.58 8.10 0.49
C TYR A 155 3.43 6.85 0.78
N ALA A 156 4.50 6.60 0.02
CA ALA A 156 5.44 5.51 0.28
C ALA A 156 6.09 5.64 1.68
N LEU A 157 6.47 6.85 2.09
CA LEU A 157 6.99 7.09 3.45
C LEU A 157 5.91 6.90 4.52
N ALA A 158 4.64 7.18 4.22
CA ALA A 158 3.55 6.85 5.13
C ALA A 158 3.45 5.33 5.27
N LEU A 159 3.37 4.57 4.19
CA LEU A 159 3.28 3.11 4.24
C LEU A 159 4.47 2.46 4.98
N ILE A 160 5.70 2.93 4.77
CA ILE A 160 6.88 2.45 5.51
C ILE A 160 6.77 2.76 7.02
N HIS A 161 6.10 3.85 7.38
CA HIS A 161 5.92 4.25 8.77
C HIS A 161 4.57 3.82 9.36
N ALA A 162 3.77 3.03 8.65
CA ALA A 162 2.48 2.59 9.14
C ALA A 162 2.67 1.82 10.47
N PRO A 163 1.78 2.04 11.46
CA PRO A 163 1.78 1.20 12.65
C PRO A 163 1.36 -0.22 12.25
N ASP A 164 1.98 -1.24 12.82
CA ASP A 164 1.49 -2.62 12.71
C ASP A 164 0.20 -2.75 13.51
N ASP A 165 -0.78 -3.46 12.96
CA ASP A 165 -2.07 -3.66 13.62
C ASP A 165 -1.99 -4.72 14.74
N GLU A 166 -0.90 -5.51 14.81
CA GLU A 166 -0.58 -6.49 15.88
C GLU A 166 0.13 -5.90 17.11
N ASP A 167 0.59 -4.64 17.02
CA ASP A 167 1.26 -3.93 18.11
C ASP A 167 0.23 -3.44 19.15
N ASP A 168 -0.53 -4.35 19.77
CA ASP A 168 -1.37 -3.98 20.92
C ASP A 168 -0.44 -3.38 21.98
N PRO A 169 -0.59 -2.10 22.35
CA PRO A 169 0.36 -1.43 23.22
C PRO A 169 0.44 -2.16 24.55
N ASP A 170 1.52 -2.95 24.70
CA ASP A 170 1.86 -3.71 25.90
C ASP A 170 1.41 -2.95 27.14
N ALA A 171 0.39 -3.48 27.81
CA ALA A 171 -0.37 -2.80 28.86
C ALA A 171 0.58 -2.36 29.99
N GLY A 172 1.10 -1.14 29.91
CA GLY A 172 2.13 -0.61 30.81
C GLY A 172 3.18 0.30 30.15
N SER A 173 3.38 0.19 28.83
CA SER A 173 4.40 0.97 28.10
C SER A 173 4.15 2.48 28.18
N SER A 174 2.90 2.91 27.99
CA SER A 174 2.49 4.32 28.09
C SER A 174 2.64 4.88 29.52
N TYR A 175 2.39 4.05 30.53
CA TYR A 175 2.59 4.41 31.93
C TYR A 175 4.06 4.69 32.24
N TRP A 176 4.97 3.80 31.84
CA TRP A 176 6.40 3.99 32.07
C TRP A 176 6.95 5.19 31.32
N TYR A 177 6.55 5.38 30.07
CA TYR A 177 6.86 6.59 29.33
C TYR A 177 6.44 7.86 30.09
N SER A 178 5.19 7.91 30.58
CA SER A 178 4.72 9.04 31.40
C SER A 178 5.51 9.21 32.70
N GLN A 179 5.93 8.14 33.36
CA GLN A 179 6.75 8.21 34.59
C GLN A 179 8.14 8.78 34.30
N GLY A 180 8.77 8.38 33.18
CA GLY A 180 10.02 8.95 32.71
C GLY A 180 9.92 10.44 32.40
N GLN A 181 8.85 10.86 31.72
CA GLN A 181 8.57 12.28 31.43
C GLN A 181 8.39 13.13 32.70
N GLN A 182 7.94 12.53 33.80
CA GLN A 182 7.81 13.19 35.11
C GLN A 182 9.15 13.24 35.89
N GLY A 183 10.25 12.78 35.30
CA GLY A 183 11.59 12.83 35.88
C GLY A 183 11.97 11.62 36.73
N ARG A 184 11.18 10.54 36.73
CA ARG A 184 11.57 9.27 37.35
C ARG A 184 12.71 8.66 36.54
N VAL A 185 13.77 8.23 37.22
CA VAL A 185 14.85 7.47 36.59
C VAL A 185 14.35 6.03 36.37
N LEU A 186 14.14 5.66 35.10
CA LEU A 186 13.75 4.31 34.68
C LEU A 186 14.99 3.45 34.40
N THR A 187 14.91 2.16 34.70
CA THR A 187 16.02 1.20 34.48
C THR A 187 15.50 -0.17 34.05
N GLY A 188 16.31 -0.92 33.30
CA GLY A 188 15.94 -2.25 32.81
C GLY A 188 14.67 -2.20 31.96
N VAL A 189 13.76 -3.16 32.17
CA VAL A 189 12.52 -3.32 31.42
C VAL A 189 11.64 -2.06 31.42
N GLU A 190 11.56 -1.32 32.55
CA GLU A 190 10.77 -0.07 32.62
C GLU A 190 11.27 0.98 31.61
N LYS A 191 12.59 1.02 31.40
CA LYS A 191 13.24 1.94 30.46
C LYS A 191 13.03 1.47 29.02
N GLU A 192 13.24 0.19 28.75
CA GLU A 192 13.05 -0.41 27.43
C GLU A 192 11.62 -0.20 26.92
N TRP A 193 10.61 -0.43 27.77
CA TRP A 193 9.21 -0.19 27.42
C TRP A 193 8.88 1.28 27.18
N ALA A 194 9.47 2.20 27.97
CA ALA A 194 9.30 3.63 27.76
C ALA A 194 9.94 4.10 26.43
N GLU A 195 11.13 3.62 26.10
CA GLU A 195 11.84 3.93 24.86
C GLU A 195 11.11 3.34 23.64
N ALA A 196 10.60 2.11 23.72
CA ALA A 196 9.79 1.49 22.68
C ALA A 196 8.48 2.27 22.43
N HIS A 197 7.82 2.72 23.49
CA HIS A 197 6.63 3.57 23.37
C HIS A 197 6.95 4.93 22.71
N GLU A 198 8.05 5.57 23.09
CA GLU A 198 8.51 6.80 22.48
C GLU A 198 8.81 6.63 20.98
N ALA A 199 9.45 5.53 20.61
CA ALA A 199 9.72 5.18 19.20
C ALA A 199 8.42 5.00 18.41
N ARG A 200 7.43 4.27 18.96
CA ARG A 200 6.10 4.10 18.34
C ARG A 200 5.37 5.43 18.17
N LEU A 201 5.42 6.33 19.15
CA LEU A 201 4.84 7.67 19.02
C LEU A 201 5.52 8.49 17.91
N ALA A 202 6.84 8.44 17.83
CA ALA A 202 7.59 9.12 16.77
C ALA A 202 7.27 8.55 15.39
N GLN A 203 7.11 7.22 15.28
CA GLN A 203 6.71 6.53 14.06
C GLN A 203 5.29 6.93 13.63
N ALA A 204 4.32 6.90 14.55
CA ALA A 204 2.94 7.32 14.30
C ALA A 204 2.84 8.79 13.88
N GLU A 205 3.72 9.66 14.41
CA GLU A 205 3.82 11.06 13.97
C GLU A 205 4.35 11.16 12.53
N LYS A 206 5.41 10.40 12.18
CA LYS A 206 5.92 10.34 10.80
C LYS A 206 4.84 9.86 9.84
N TYR A 207 4.16 8.75 10.17
CA TYR A 207 3.04 8.20 9.42
C TYR A 207 1.99 9.27 9.12
N SER A 208 1.41 9.85 10.19
CA SER A 208 0.33 10.83 10.10
C SER A 208 0.74 12.06 9.29
N ARG A 209 1.99 12.53 9.45
CA ARG A 209 2.51 13.68 8.71
C ARG A 209 2.62 13.39 7.22
N HIS A 210 3.21 12.25 6.87
CA HIS A 210 3.42 11.87 5.47
C HIS A 210 2.10 11.57 4.77
N LEU A 211 1.17 10.91 5.44
CA LEU A 211 -0.16 10.60 4.92
C LEU A 211 -0.98 11.87 4.62
N ARG A 212 -1.01 12.83 5.56
CA ARG A 212 -1.69 14.13 5.36
C ARG A 212 -1.08 14.92 4.22
N GLU A 213 0.24 14.94 4.09
CA GLU A 213 0.91 15.68 3.02
C GLU A 213 0.70 15.03 1.64
N ALA A 214 0.72 13.69 1.56
CA ALA A 214 0.34 12.97 0.34
C ALA A 214 -1.10 13.31 -0.10
N SER A 215 -2.02 13.32 0.86
CA SER A 215 -3.43 13.68 0.65
C SER A 215 -3.60 15.13 0.19
N ARG A 216 -2.89 16.07 0.82
CA ARG A 216 -2.85 17.49 0.43
C ARG A 216 -2.35 17.68 -1.01
N LEU A 217 -1.46 16.80 -1.47
CA LEU A 217 -0.93 16.79 -2.83
C LEU A 217 -1.82 16.01 -3.82
N GLY A 218 -2.95 15.47 -3.37
CA GLY A 218 -3.98 14.83 -4.21
C GLY A 218 -3.81 13.33 -4.44
N ASN A 219 -2.98 12.64 -3.66
CA ASN A 219 -2.87 11.18 -3.74
C ASN A 219 -4.17 10.53 -3.22
N GLN A 220 -4.85 9.76 -4.09
CA GLN A 220 -6.17 9.17 -3.78
C GLN A 220 -6.10 8.05 -2.75
N ASP A 221 -5.04 7.24 -2.78
CA ASP A 221 -4.85 6.16 -1.81
C ASP A 221 -4.64 6.72 -0.41
N ALA A 222 -3.82 7.77 -0.27
CA ALA A 222 -3.61 8.47 0.99
C ALA A 222 -4.90 9.12 1.52
N LEU A 223 -5.74 9.66 0.64
CA LEU A 223 -7.05 10.20 1.02
C LEU A 223 -7.98 9.11 1.52
N LEU A 224 -7.99 7.95 0.87
CA LEU A 224 -8.79 6.80 1.29
C LEU A 224 -8.31 6.27 2.65
N ASP A 225 -7.00 6.13 2.85
CA ASP A 225 -6.42 5.72 4.14
C ASP A 225 -6.71 6.73 5.26
N LEU A 226 -6.77 8.04 4.94
CA LEU A 226 -7.22 9.05 5.90
C LEU A 226 -8.70 8.90 6.26
N ALA A 227 -9.55 8.58 5.29
CA ALA A 227 -10.96 8.31 5.53
C ALA A 227 -11.14 7.08 6.42
N ASP A 228 -10.38 6.02 6.14
CA ASP A 228 -10.45 4.76 6.85
C ASP A 228 -9.95 4.86 8.31
N ARG A 229 -8.75 5.42 8.51
CA ARG A 229 -8.11 5.41 9.83
C ARG A 229 -8.45 6.62 10.71
N PHE A 230 -8.90 7.73 10.12
CA PHE A 230 -9.10 8.99 10.85
C PHE A 230 -10.48 9.63 10.61
N ASP A 231 -11.40 8.95 9.92
CA ASP A 231 -12.71 9.47 9.54
C ASP A 231 -12.62 10.83 8.81
N ASP A 232 -11.56 11.04 8.01
CA ASP A 232 -11.39 12.27 7.22
C ASP A 232 -12.27 12.22 5.96
N PRO A 233 -13.20 13.18 5.74
CA PRO A 233 -14.15 13.12 4.64
C PRO A 233 -13.55 13.52 3.28
N SER A 234 -12.31 13.99 3.22
CA SER A 234 -11.71 14.62 2.04
C SER A 234 -11.70 13.73 0.80
N PHE A 235 -11.57 12.42 0.98
CA PHE A 235 -11.66 11.44 -0.11
C PHE A 235 -12.99 11.55 -0.87
N PHE A 236 -14.09 11.54 -0.13
CA PHE A 236 -15.44 11.53 -0.67
C PHE A 236 -15.95 12.94 -1.06
N GLU A 237 -15.23 14.01 -0.76
CA GLU A 237 -15.54 15.37 -1.20
C GLU A 237 -14.95 15.71 -2.58
N GLN A 238 -14.04 14.87 -3.08
CA GLN A 238 -13.41 15.05 -4.37
C GLN A 238 -14.27 14.48 -5.51
N SER A 239 -13.91 14.87 -6.74
CA SER A 239 -14.48 14.21 -7.92
C SER A 239 -14.10 12.74 -7.88
N ARG A 240 -15.06 11.85 -8.08
CA ARG A 240 -14.87 10.40 -7.99
C ARG A 240 -13.81 9.96 -9.01
N HIS A 241 -12.59 9.77 -8.54
CA HIS A 241 -11.44 9.35 -9.33
C HIS A 241 -11.23 7.84 -9.18
N GLY A 242 -10.57 7.21 -10.16
CA GLY A 242 -10.27 5.79 -10.11
C GLY A 242 -9.28 5.51 -8.98
N VAL A 243 -9.75 4.83 -7.94
CA VAL A 243 -8.90 4.20 -6.92
C VAL A 243 -8.82 2.72 -7.25
N ASP A 244 -7.62 2.16 -7.12
CA ASP A 244 -7.37 0.72 -7.24
C ASP A 244 -7.57 0.04 -5.87
N ALA A 245 -8.75 0.25 -5.30
CA ALA A 245 -9.18 -0.37 -4.04
C ALA A 245 -10.52 -1.04 -4.27
N ASP A 246 -10.82 -2.04 -3.44
CA ASP A 246 -12.08 -2.75 -3.49
C ASP A 246 -13.24 -1.79 -3.20
N PRO A 247 -14.21 -1.62 -4.13
CA PRO A 247 -15.38 -0.79 -3.92
C PRO A 247 -16.19 -1.18 -2.67
N ALA A 248 -16.24 -2.45 -2.28
CA ALA A 248 -16.95 -2.88 -1.08
C ALA A 248 -16.28 -2.33 0.20
N ALA A 249 -14.95 -2.39 0.28
CA ALA A 249 -14.19 -1.77 1.37
C ALA A 249 -14.42 -0.25 1.45
N ILE A 250 -14.46 0.45 0.31
CA ILE A 250 -14.75 1.89 0.27
C ILE A 250 -16.18 2.20 0.76
N ALA A 251 -17.15 1.35 0.41
CA ALA A 251 -18.52 1.49 0.89
C ALA A 251 -18.62 1.37 2.41
N ALA A 252 -17.95 0.38 3.00
CA ALA A 252 -17.92 0.16 4.44
C ALA A 252 -17.34 1.39 5.19
N ILE A 253 -16.28 2.01 4.65
CA ILE A 253 -15.74 3.27 5.19
C ILE A 253 -16.80 4.38 5.14
N ALA A 254 -17.47 4.55 3.99
CA ALA A 254 -18.50 5.57 3.83
C ALA A 254 -19.67 5.36 4.80
N GLU A 255 -20.10 4.11 5.02
CA GLU A 255 -21.13 3.73 5.98
C GLU A 255 -20.78 4.06 7.42
N ARG A 256 -19.57 3.67 7.87
CA ARG A 256 -19.07 3.99 9.20
C ARG A 256 -19.07 5.49 9.45
N MET A 257 -18.75 6.28 8.42
CA MET A 257 -18.77 7.74 8.46
C MET A 257 -20.20 8.35 8.32
N GLY A 258 -21.24 7.54 8.16
CA GLY A 258 -22.63 7.97 7.99
C GLY A 258 -22.93 8.59 6.62
N ARG A 259 -22.10 8.33 5.60
CA ARG A 259 -22.22 8.88 4.24
C ARG A 259 -23.02 7.95 3.33
N THR A 260 -24.32 7.80 3.62
CA THR A 260 -25.24 6.87 2.93
C THR A 260 -25.24 6.99 1.40
N SER A 261 -25.09 8.21 0.85
CA SER A 261 -25.07 8.41 -0.60
C SER A 261 -23.80 7.90 -1.28
N ASP A 262 -22.67 7.99 -0.57
CA ASP A 262 -21.38 7.51 -1.07
C ASP A 262 -21.27 6.01 -0.87
N ALA A 263 -21.72 5.48 0.26
CA ALA A 263 -21.85 4.04 0.50
C ALA A 263 -22.67 3.36 -0.60
N LYS A 264 -23.90 3.83 -0.85
CA LYS A 264 -24.74 3.33 -1.94
C LYS A 264 -24.05 3.35 -3.30
N HIS A 265 -23.26 4.39 -3.58
CA HIS A 265 -22.55 4.49 -4.85
C HIS A 265 -21.48 3.41 -4.99
N TRP A 266 -20.65 3.23 -3.96
CA TRP A 266 -19.57 2.25 -3.97
C TRP A 266 -20.09 0.81 -3.88
N LEU A 267 -21.16 0.55 -3.12
CA LEU A 267 -21.88 -0.73 -3.15
C LEU A 267 -22.43 -1.05 -4.54
N THR A 268 -22.97 -0.04 -5.25
CA THR A 268 -23.44 -0.24 -6.63
C THR A 268 -22.27 -0.66 -7.52
N LEU A 269 -21.09 -0.05 -7.37
CA LEU A 269 -19.91 -0.42 -8.15
C LEU A 269 -19.39 -1.82 -7.79
N ALA A 270 -19.42 -2.21 -6.51
CA ALA A 270 -19.08 -3.56 -6.05
C ALA A 270 -20.04 -4.60 -6.66
N ALA A 271 -21.35 -4.36 -6.54
CA ALA A 271 -22.39 -5.22 -7.11
C ALA A 271 -22.26 -5.36 -8.64
N GLU A 272 -21.98 -4.26 -9.35
CA GLU A 272 -21.73 -4.28 -10.80
C GLU A 272 -20.47 -5.07 -11.19
N ARG A 273 -19.55 -5.33 -10.24
CA ARG A 273 -18.37 -6.22 -10.41
C ARG A 273 -18.62 -7.66 -9.95
N GLY A 274 -19.84 -7.98 -9.50
CA GLY A 274 -20.23 -9.33 -9.11
C GLY A 274 -20.19 -9.62 -7.61
N ASP A 275 -19.96 -8.61 -6.76
CA ASP A 275 -20.00 -8.77 -5.31
C ASP A 275 -21.45 -9.02 -4.83
N THR A 276 -21.71 -10.23 -4.33
CA THR A 276 -23.06 -10.65 -3.93
C THR A 276 -23.47 -10.12 -2.56
N ASP A 277 -22.52 -9.76 -1.71
CA ASP A 277 -22.79 -9.17 -0.40
C ASP A 277 -23.18 -7.69 -0.58
N ALA A 278 -22.50 -6.99 -1.49
CA ALA A 278 -22.90 -5.64 -1.89
C ALA A 278 -24.31 -5.63 -2.54
N MET A 279 -24.64 -6.63 -3.37
CA MET A 279 -25.98 -6.80 -3.92
C MET A 279 -27.03 -6.98 -2.81
N LEU A 280 -26.74 -7.83 -1.82
CA LEU A 280 -27.62 -8.06 -0.68
C LEU A 280 -27.83 -6.78 0.13
N GLN A 281 -26.76 -6.09 0.48
CA GLN A 281 -26.84 -4.85 1.26
C GLN A 281 -27.60 -3.74 0.51
N LEU A 282 -27.45 -3.65 -0.81
CA LEU A 282 -28.26 -2.73 -1.61
C LEU A 282 -29.75 -3.05 -1.51
N ILE A 283 -30.13 -4.32 -1.58
CA ILE A 283 -31.53 -4.76 -1.43
C ILE A 283 -32.07 -4.38 -0.05
N GLU A 284 -31.30 -4.70 0.99
CA GLU A 284 -31.74 -4.60 2.38
C GLU A 284 -31.75 -3.17 2.90
N GLU A 285 -30.85 -2.29 2.46
CA GLU A 285 -30.62 -1.00 3.11
C GLU A 285 -30.84 0.22 2.20
N HIS A 286 -30.64 0.08 0.88
CA HIS A 286 -30.53 1.23 -0.01
C HIS A 286 -31.57 1.33 -1.12
N ASP A 287 -32.07 0.20 -1.61
CA ASP A 287 -32.96 0.10 -2.77
C ASP A 287 -34.37 -0.38 -2.41
N GLN A 288 -34.71 -0.53 -1.12
CA GLN A 288 -36.04 -0.95 -0.63
C GLN A 288 -37.24 -0.27 -1.32
N GLY A 289 -37.08 0.99 -1.75
CA GLY A 289 -38.12 1.76 -2.45
C GLY A 289 -38.24 1.49 -3.96
N ASP A 290 -37.31 0.74 -4.56
CA ASP A 290 -37.28 0.38 -5.98
C ASP A 290 -37.24 -1.14 -6.14
N LEU A 291 -38.43 -1.75 -6.07
CA LEU A 291 -38.60 -3.20 -6.16
C LEU A 291 -38.00 -3.80 -7.44
N GLN A 292 -38.03 -3.07 -8.57
CA GLN A 292 -37.44 -3.56 -9.82
C GLN A 292 -35.91 -3.63 -9.71
N ARG A 293 -35.29 -2.66 -9.04
CA ARG A 293 -33.85 -2.64 -8.78
C ARG A 293 -33.45 -3.75 -7.81
N CYS A 294 -34.20 -3.98 -6.73
CA CYS A 294 -33.93 -5.12 -5.82
C CYS A 294 -33.95 -6.47 -6.56
N TRP A 295 -34.96 -6.71 -7.40
CA TRP A 295 -35.00 -7.93 -8.22
C TRP A 295 -33.90 -8.00 -9.28
N THR A 296 -33.42 -6.86 -9.78
CA THR A 296 -32.26 -6.83 -10.69
C THR A 296 -31.03 -7.40 -9.98
N TRP A 297 -30.79 -7.01 -8.72
CA TRP A 297 -29.70 -7.55 -7.90
C TRP A 297 -29.87 -9.05 -7.62
N VAL A 298 -31.09 -9.50 -7.29
CA VAL A 298 -31.37 -10.94 -7.12
C VAL A 298 -31.08 -11.75 -8.39
N TYR A 299 -31.47 -11.26 -9.57
CA TYR A 299 -31.17 -11.97 -10.81
C TYR A 299 -29.68 -11.92 -11.17
N LEU A 300 -29.00 -10.80 -10.90
CA LEU A 300 -27.57 -10.70 -11.13
C LEU A 300 -26.81 -11.68 -10.22
N SER A 301 -27.18 -11.76 -8.93
CA SER A 301 -26.58 -12.69 -7.98
C SER A 301 -26.69 -14.13 -8.49
N GLN A 302 -27.85 -14.52 -9.01
CA GLN A 302 -28.09 -15.85 -9.57
C GLN A 302 -27.21 -16.13 -10.79
N LEU A 303 -26.98 -15.13 -11.64
CA LEU A 303 -26.10 -15.26 -12.81
C LEU A 303 -24.63 -15.42 -12.42
N VAL A 304 -24.16 -14.72 -11.39
CA VAL A 304 -22.78 -14.85 -10.88
C VAL A 304 -22.57 -16.09 -9.99
N GLY A 305 -23.65 -16.79 -9.62
CA GLY A 305 -23.60 -18.12 -8.98
C GLY A 305 -24.19 -18.20 -7.57
N THR A 306 -24.73 -17.10 -7.02
CA THR A 306 -25.31 -17.05 -5.67
C THR A 306 -26.81 -16.75 -5.72
N ASP A 307 -27.63 -17.64 -5.18
CA ASP A 307 -29.08 -17.43 -5.10
C ASP A 307 -29.45 -16.72 -3.79
N LEU A 308 -29.60 -15.39 -3.83
CA LEU A 308 -29.92 -14.59 -2.64
C LEU A 308 -31.31 -14.92 -2.06
N THR A 309 -32.20 -15.56 -2.83
CA THR A 309 -33.55 -15.93 -2.38
C THR A 309 -33.58 -17.16 -1.48
N ARG A 310 -32.45 -17.87 -1.37
CA ARG A 310 -32.30 -19.05 -0.53
C ARG A 310 -31.60 -18.70 0.77
N ASP A 311 -32.09 -19.31 1.83
CA ASP A 311 -31.41 -19.36 3.11
C ASP A 311 -30.01 -19.97 2.93
N ALA A 312 -29.02 -19.35 3.55
CA ALA A 312 -27.63 -19.78 3.54
C ALA A 312 -27.16 -19.88 4.99
N HIS A 313 -27.61 -20.94 5.68
CA HIS A 313 -27.24 -21.23 7.06
C HIS A 313 -26.15 -22.29 7.12
N TYR A 314 -25.19 -22.10 8.02
CA TYR A 314 -24.10 -23.04 8.30
C TYR A 314 -23.82 -23.13 9.79
N ALA A 315 -23.09 -24.17 10.20
CA ALA A 315 -22.76 -24.42 11.59
C ALA A 315 -21.41 -23.79 11.94
N ILE A 316 -21.35 -23.13 13.09
CA ILE A 316 -20.12 -22.57 13.68
C ILE A 316 -19.92 -23.07 15.12
N ASN A 317 -18.68 -23.04 15.57
CA ASN A 317 -18.28 -23.24 16.96
C ASN A 317 -18.63 -22.02 17.83
N GLU A 318 -18.44 -22.13 19.15
CA GLU A 318 -18.68 -21.02 20.10
C GLU A 318 -17.78 -19.81 19.85
N ASP A 319 -16.57 -20.03 19.32
CA ASP A 319 -15.60 -18.99 18.98
C ASP A 319 -15.85 -18.35 17.59
N GLY A 320 -16.87 -18.80 16.87
CA GLY A 320 -17.22 -18.31 15.53
C GLY A 320 -16.51 -19.01 14.37
N SER A 321 -15.59 -19.94 14.65
CA SER A 321 -14.95 -20.74 13.60
C SER A 321 -15.92 -21.73 12.97
N ASP A 322 -15.63 -22.18 11.74
CA ASP A 322 -16.42 -23.20 11.06
C ASP A 322 -16.48 -24.48 11.89
N TYR A 323 -17.68 -25.05 12.01
CA TYR A 323 -17.85 -26.28 12.78
C TYR A 323 -17.25 -27.47 12.04
N ASP A 324 -16.16 -28.02 12.57
CA ASP A 324 -15.68 -29.36 12.24
C ASP A 324 -16.12 -30.38 13.30
N ASP A 325 -16.22 -31.65 12.88
CA ASP A 325 -16.59 -32.74 13.79
C ASP A 325 -15.42 -33.21 14.67
N ASP A 326 -14.23 -32.63 14.50
CA ASP A 326 -12.98 -33.05 15.13
C ASP A 326 -12.70 -32.32 16.47
N VAL A 327 -13.04 -31.03 16.58
CA VAL A 327 -12.84 -30.24 17.81
C VAL A 327 -13.88 -30.60 18.89
N GLY A 328 -15.10 -30.95 18.47
CA GLY A 328 -16.19 -31.39 19.34
C GLY A 328 -16.77 -30.29 20.25
N GLY A 329 -18.08 -30.08 20.21
CA GLY A 329 -18.73 -29.04 20.99
C GLY A 329 -20.17 -28.76 20.54
N PRO A 330 -20.91 -27.87 21.23
CA PRO A 330 -22.20 -27.41 20.75
C PRO A 330 -22.03 -26.64 19.42
N ALA A 331 -22.85 -26.98 18.43
CA ALA A 331 -22.92 -26.24 17.17
C ALA A 331 -23.92 -25.08 17.29
N TYR A 332 -23.55 -23.92 16.78
CA TYR A 332 -24.42 -22.76 16.62
C TYR A 332 -24.73 -22.54 15.14
N VAL A 333 -25.87 -21.92 14.83
CA VAL A 333 -26.26 -21.61 13.45
C VAL A 333 -25.87 -20.19 13.13
N ALA A 334 -25.04 -20.02 12.10
CA ALA A 334 -24.70 -18.75 11.47
C ALA A 334 -25.27 -18.69 10.04
N GLY A 335 -25.05 -17.56 9.38
CA GLY A 335 -25.50 -17.30 8.02
C GLY A 335 -26.69 -16.37 7.94
N ARG A 336 -27.46 -16.45 6.85
CA ARG A 336 -28.55 -15.52 6.55
C ARG A 336 -29.79 -16.22 6.02
N ASP A 337 -30.94 -15.59 6.26
CA ASP A 337 -32.19 -15.91 5.59
C ASP A 337 -32.15 -15.50 4.12
N GLY A 338 -32.98 -16.14 3.30
CA GLY A 338 -33.23 -15.74 1.93
C GLY A 338 -33.93 -14.38 1.84
N VAL A 339 -33.58 -13.61 0.83
CA VAL A 339 -34.23 -12.34 0.51
C VAL A 339 -35.70 -12.60 0.12
N ASP A 340 -36.63 -12.04 0.90
CA ASP A 340 -38.07 -12.08 0.62
C ASP A 340 -38.55 -10.73 0.04
N LEU A 341 -38.91 -10.74 -1.25
CA LEU A 341 -39.36 -9.56 -1.99
C LEU A 341 -40.74 -9.79 -2.61
N GLU A 342 -41.54 -8.72 -2.64
CA GLU A 342 -42.82 -8.75 -3.35
C GLU A 342 -42.63 -9.10 -4.84
N PRO A 343 -43.50 -9.95 -5.43
CA PRO A 343 -43.38 -10.30 -6.84
C PRO A 343 -43.59 -9.09 -7.77
N LEU A 344 -42.79 -9.02 -8.83
CA LEU A 344 -42.96 -8.00 -9.87
C LEU A 344 -44.09 -8.33 -10.85
N ALA A 345 -44.66 -7.29 -11.46
CA ALA A 345 -45.50 -7.46 -12.64
C ALA A 345 -44.66 -8.01 -13.82
N PRO A 346 -45.25 -8.79 -14.76
CA PRO A 346 -44.47 -9.47 -15.82
C PRO A 346 -43.58 -8.55 -16.66
N ALA A 347 -44.00 -7.31 -16.91
CA ALA A 347 -43.21 -6.35 -17.67
C ALA A 347 -41.99 -5.83 -16.87
N GLN A 348 -42.13 -5.64 -15.56
CA GLN A 348 -41.06 -5.20 -14.68
C GLN A 348 -40.07 -6.35 -14.39
N ASP A 349 -40.56 -7.57 -14.20
CA ASP A 349 -39.73 -8.78 -14.08
C ASP A 349 -38.83 -8.94 -15.33
N ALA A 350 -39.42 -8.85 -16.53
CA ALA A 350 -38.66 -8.93 -17.78
C ALA A 350 -37.62 -7.81 -17.90
N ALA A 351 -37.93 -6.60 -17.42
CA ALA A 351 -37.00 -5.48 -17.41
C ALA A 351 -35.84 -5.69 -16.41
N ALA A 352 -36.13 -6.20 -15.21
CA ALA A 352 -35.13 -6.52 -14.19
C ALA A 352 -34.17 -7.62 -14.67
N ARG A 353 -34.68 -8.69 -15.27
CA ARG A 353 -33.86 -9.76 -15.87
C ARG A 353 -32.96 -9.24 -16.99
N LEU A 354 -33.50 -8.38 -17.85
CA LEU A 354 -32.71 -7.77 -18.93
C LEU A 354 -31.61 -6.86 -18.38
N ALA A 355 -31.89 -6.11 -17.32
CA ALA A 355 -30.91 -5.27 -16.66
C ALA A 355 -29.80 -6.10 -16.01
N ALA A 356 -30.17 -7.16 -15.28
CA ALA A 356 -29.22 -8.10 -14.67
C ALA A 356 -28.30 -8.75 -15.71
N GLN A 357 -28.86 -9.22 -16.84
CA GLN A 357 -28.06 -9.79 -17.92
C GLN A 357 -27.03 -8.79 -18.48
N LYS A 358 -27.43 -7.53 -18.68
CA LYS A 358 -26.51 -6.49 -19.18
C LYS A 358 -25.36 -6.18 -18.22
N LEU A 359 -25.60 -6.33 -16.91
CA LEU A 359 -24.55 -6.17 -15.90
C LEU A 359 -23.64 -7.40 -15.91
N PHE A 360 -24.21 -8.60 -15.97
CA PHE A 360 -23.45 -9.84 -16.07
C PHE A 360 -22.53 -9.88 -17.30
N ASP A 361 -23.02 -9.43 -18.46
CA ASP A 361 -22.23 -9.34 -19.70
C ASP A 361 -21.02 -8.37 -19.60
N GLN A 362 -20.93 -7.54 -18.55
CA GLN A 362 -19.80 -6.65 -18.29
C GLN A 362 -18.78 -7.23 -17.29
N ILE A 363 -19.18 -8.29 -16.58
CA ILE A 363 -18.35 -9.02 -15.62
C ILE A 363 -17.55 -10.11 -16.35
N GLU A 364 -18.14 -10.77 -17.36
CA GLU A 364 -17.45 -11.68 -18.31
C GLU A 364 -16.56 -10.93 -19.31
#